data_AF-A0A972WPI7-F1
#
_entry.id   AF-A0A972WPI7-F1
#
_cell.length_a   1.000
_cell.length_b   1.000
_cell.length_c   1.000
_cell.angle_alpha   90.00
_cell.angle_beta   90.00
_cell.angle_gamma   90.00
#
_symmetry.space_group_name_H-M   'P 1'
#
loop_
_entity.id
_entity.type
_entity.pdbx_description
1 polymer ?
#
loop_
_entity_poly.entity_id
_entity_poly.type
_entity_poly.pdbx_seq_one_letter_code
_entity_poly.pdbx_strand_id
1 'polypeptide(L)'
;MGERYIIQTAGAIDHAYRESGTLTGWQENVARYAIGNSRLALALSTAFAGPLLYPTSSESGGFHFRGGSSTGKTTALVVGGSVWGGGGIRGFIRTWRATANGIESVAAIHCDALLCLDELGQVDAKEAGQIAYMLANGVGKARANRHGEARPPAEWRILFLSSGEMSLADKIAEEGRGRRVAAGQEVRIVDIPADAGAGHGLFETLHGFPSADAFARHLKMASGEHYGLASGAFLELLVKDFDAIAPTVMGFRDEFLAENCPKGADGQVSRVAARFGLVAAGGEMATAFGVLPWQPGEATRAAAKCFAAWLDTRGGIESSEDREAVAAVRRFIEMHGSSRFEPMGELAPRDNFGGPIEYRITNRVGFRRRADHGGIEYLVLPEAWKSEVCTGLDAMRVAKVLQARGLIVADSSGKLQKLQRLPGFSNPVRCYVIGAGILGDAAPAEPAGLLD
;
A
#
# COMPACT_ATOMS: atom_id res chain seq x y z
N MET A 1 -44.52 -25.47 -4.93
CA MET A 1 -44.32 -24.99 -6.32
C MET A 1 -43.44 -23.75 -6.23
N GLY A 2 -42.20 -23.79 -6.72
CA GLY A 2 -41.34 -22.61 -6.75
C GLY A 2 -41.75 -21.70 -7.91
N GLU A 3 -42.03 -20.43 -7.64
CA GLU A 3 -42.32 -19.45 -8.69
C GLU A 3 -41.10 -19.25 -9.60
N ARG A 4 -41.33 -19.33 -10.91
CA ARG A 4 -40.32 -19.03 -11.93
C ARG A 4 -40.32 -17.53 -12.19
N TYR A 5 -39.27 -16.85 -11.77
CA TYR A 5 -39.02 -15.46 -12.11
C TYR A 5 -38.22 -15.38 -13.41
N ILE A 6 -38.75 -14.66 -14.41
CA ILE A 6 -38.03 -14.36 -15.66
C ILE A 6 -37.44 -12.97 -15.51
N ILE A 7 -36.12 -12.88 -15.31
CA ILE A 7 -35.41 -11.61 -15.28
C ILE A 7 -35.16 -11.19 -16.74
N GLN A 8 -35.80 -10.11 -17.16
CA GLN A 8 -35.61 -9.51 -18.48
C GLN A 8 -34.66 -8.30 -18.36
N THR A 9 -33.36 -8.52 -18.59
CA THR A 9 -32.37 -7.44 -18.70
C THR A 9 -32.16 -7.05 -20.17
N ALA A 10 -31.88 -5.77 -20.43
CA ALA A 10 -31.68 -5.21 -21.78
C ALA A 10 -30.45 -5.79 -22.55
N GLY A 11 -29.64 -6.62 -21.87
CA GLY A 11 -28.55 -7.41 -22.44
C GLY A 11 -28.14 -8.51 -21.46
N ALA A 12 -27.33 -9.47 -21.93
CA ALA A 12 -26.71 -10.45 -21.04
C ALA A 12 -25.71 -9.72 -20.12
N ILE A 13 -25.92 -9.80 -18.81
CA ILE A 13 -24.87 -9.44 -17.86
C ILE A 13 -23.81 -10.50 -18.03
N ASP A 14 -22.66 -10.16 -18.62
CA ASP A 14 -21.51 -11.06 -18.67
C ASP A 14 -20.97 -11.27 -17.25
N HIS A 15 -21.58 -12.19 -16.51
CA HIS A 15 -21.18 -12.57 -15.16
C HIS A 15 -20.28 -13.80 -15.23
N ALA A 16 -19.17 -13.76 -14.48
CA ALA A 16 -18.18 -14.83 -14.45
C ALA A 16 -18.49 -15.89 -13.37
N TYR A 17 -19.63 -15.81 -12.69
CA TYR A 17 -20.11 -16.82 -11.73
C TYR A 17 -20.67 -18.06 -12.43
N ARG A 18 -19.78 -18.82 -13.05
CA ARG A 18 -20.09 -20.13 -13.64
C ARG A 18 -19.42 -21.20 -12.79
N GLU A 19 -19.91 -22.43 -12.89
CA GLU A 19 -19.33 -23.59 -12.21
C GLU A 19 -18.83 -24.62 -13.23
N SER A 20 -17.74 -25.29 -12.90
CA SER A 20 -17.21 -26.43 -13.66
C SER A 20 -16.44 -27.37 -12.73
N GLY A 21 -16.54 -28.68 -12.98
CA GLY A 21 -15.80 -29.70 -12.24
C GLY A 21 -16.46 -30.13 -10.92
N THR A 22 -15.64 -30.45 -9.91
CA THR A 22 -16.10 -30.84 -8.57
C THR A 22 -15.30 -30.11 -7.49
N LEU A 23 -15.89 -29.93 -6.30
CA LEU A 23 -15.20 -29.29 -5.17
C LEU A 23 -13.94 -30.07 -4.79
N THR A 24 -14.02 -31.40 -4.74
CA THR A 24 -12.86 -32.26 -4.48
C THR A 24 -11.79 -32.11 -5.56
N GLY A 25 -12.17 -32.04 -6.84
CA GLY A 25 -11.24 -31.79 -7.93
C GLY A 25 -10.54 -30.42 -7.79
N TRP A 26 -11.27 -29.40 -7.38
CA TRP A 26 -10.70 -28.08 -7.06
C TRP A 26 -9.73 -28.13 -5.86
N GLN A 27 -10.11 -28.84 -4.79
CA GLN A 27 -9.26 -29.00 -3.61
C GLN A 27 -7.94 -29.71 -3.95
N GLU A 28 -8.00 -30.79 -4.73
CA GLU A 28 -6.87 -31.61 -5.10
C GLU A 28 -5.97 -30.97 -6.17
N ASN A 29 -6.52 -30.20 -7.10
CA ASN A 29 -5.75 -29.68 -8.24
C ASN A 29 -5.45 -28.18 -8.16
N VAL A 30 -6.10 -27.44 -7.25
CA VAL A 30 -5.90 -26.00 -7.07
C VAL A 30 -5.54 -25.68 -5.62
N ALA A 31 -6.44 -25.95 -4.67
CA ALA A 31 -6.32 -25.41 -3.31
C ALA A 31 -5.14 -26.00 -2.51
N ARG A 32 -4.84 -27.31 -2.65
CA ARG A 32 -3.73 -27.94 -1.92
C ARG A 32 -2.37 -27.32 -2.22
N TYR A 33 -2.21 -26.74 -3.40
CA TYR A 33 -0.95 -26.18 -3.87
C TYR A 33 -0.66 -24.78 -3.31
N ALA A 34 -1.61 -24.20 -2.60
CA ALA A 34 -1.39 -22.99 -1.83
C ALA A 34 -0.68 -23.26 -0.48
N ILE A 35 -0.67 -24.51 0.01
CA ILE A 35 0.01 -24.88 1.24
C ILE A 35 1.52 -24.66 1.07
N GLY A 36 2.11 -23.78 1.87
CA GLY A 36 3.50 -23.39 1.77
C GLY A 36 3.79 -22.33 0.71
N ASN A 37 2.79 -21.84 -0.03
CA ASN A 37 2.91 -20.78 -1.03
C ASN A 37 2.12 -19.53 -0.60
N SER A 38 2.79 -18.57 0.05
CA SER A 38 2.13 -17.47 0.77
C SER A 38 1.24 -16.59 -0.10
N ARG A 39 1.66 -16.29 -1.33
CA ARG A 39 0.89 -15.44 -2.26
C ARG A 39 -0.33 -16.17 -2.83
N LEU A 40 -0.25 -17.48 -3.05
CA LEU A 40 -1.40 -18.29 -3.47
C LEU A 40 -2.40 -18.44 -2.33
N ALA A 41 -1.92 -18.74 -1.12
CA ALA A 41 -2.76 -18.84 0.07
C ALA A 41 -3.46 -17.51 0.37
N LEU A 42 -2.74 -16.38 0.26
CA LEU A 42 -3.35 -15.05 0.38
C LEU A 42 -4.43 -14.82 -0.68
N ALA A 43 -4.18 -15.16 -1.95
CA ALA A 43 -5.14 -14.96 -3.03
C ALA A 43 -6.45 -15.74 -2.79
N LEU A 44 -6.35 -17.01 -2.38
CA LEU A 44 -7.51 -17.83 -2.03
C LEU A 44 -8.23 -17.30 -0.78
N SER A 45 -7.49 -16.97 0.27
CA SER A 45 -8.06 -16.45 1.52
C SER A 45 -8.77 -15.11 1.29
N THR A 46 -8.25 -14.26 0.40
CA THR A 46 -8.90 -12.99 0.02
C THR A 46 -10.26 -13.24 -0.62
N ALA A 47 -10.39 -14.32 -1.39
CA ALA A 47 -11.66 -14.70 -2.01
C ALA A 47 -12.74 -15.05 -0.98
N PHE A 48 -12.36 -15.76 0.09
CA PHE A 48 -13.27 -16.12 1.19
C PHE A 48 -13.52 -14.99 2.19
N ALA A 49 -12.67 -13.97 2.21
CA ALA A 49 -12.85 -12.81 3.09
C ALA A 49 -13.87 -11.78 2.56
N GLY A 50 -14.20 -11.80 1.26
CA GLY A 50 -15.21 -10.91 0.66
C GLY A 50 -16.56 -10.94 1.38
N PRO A 51 -17.17 -12.13 1.60
CA PRO A 51 -18.43 -12.28 2.33
C PRO A 51 -18.39 -11.85 3.79
N LEU A 52 -17.20 -11.70 4.36
CA LEU A 52 -17.00 -11.31 5.76
C LEU A 52 -17.04 -9.78 5.95
N LEU A 53 -17.00 -9.00 4.85
CA LEU A 53 -17.03 -7.53 4.91
C LEU A 53 -18.29 -7.01 5.58
N TYR A 54 -19.46 -7.49 5.16
CA TYR A 54 -20.76 -7.08 5.71
C TYR A 54 -20.89 -7.39 7.21
N PRO A 55 -20.78 -8.66 7.68
CA PRO A 55 -21.01 -8.99 9.09
C PRO A 55 -20.01 -8.30 10.03
N THR A 56 -18.79 -8.02 9.57
CA THR A 56 -17.76 -7.33 10.38
C THR A 56 -17.75 -5.81 10.22
N SER A 57 -18.61 -5.24 9.37
CA SER A 57 -18.56 -3.83 8.98
C SER A 57 -17.16 -3.37 8.52
N SER A 58 -16.43 -4.26 7.84
CA SER A 58 -15.08 -3.98 7.34
C SER A 58 -15.11 -3.17 6.05
N GLU A 59 -14.09 -2.34 5.84
CA GLU A 59 -13.94 -1.51 4.64
C GLU A 59 -13.55 -2.37 3.41
N SER A 60 -14.01 -1.96 2.23
CA SER A 60 -13.48 -2.43 0.95
C SER A 60 -11.99 -2.12 0.81
N GLY A 61 -11.29 -2.88 -0.03
CA GLY A 61 -9.87 -2.66 -0.31
C GLY A 61 -9.30 -3.74 -1.19
N GLY A 62 -7.99 -3.73 -1.39
CA GLY A 62 -7.37 -4.75 -2.20
C GLY A 62 -5.88 -4.96 -1.97
N PHE A 63 -5.38 -6.01 -2.60
CA PHE A 63 -3.97 -6.37 -2.64
C PHE A 63 -3.49 -6.31 -4.07
N HIS A 64 -2.34 -5.67 -4.29
CA HIS A 64 -1.72 -5.56 -5.59
C HIS A 64 -0.42 -6.34 -5.59
N PHE A 65 -0.35 -7.41 -6.37
CA PHE A 65 0.90 -8.13 -6.60
C PHE A 65 1.76 -7.33 -7.57
N ARG A 66 2.88 -6.81 -7.06
CA ARG A 66 3.84 -5.99 -7.81
C ARG A 66 5.11 -6.76 -8.09
N GLY A 67 5.56 -6.77 -9.34
CA GLY A 67 6.87 -7.31 -9.69
C GLY A 67 7.04 -7.49 -11.19
N GLY A 68 8.25 -7.85 -11.64
CA GLY A 68 8.54 -8.01 -13.06
C GLY A 68 7.64 -9.00 -13.78
N SER A 69 7.59 -8.91 -15.11
CA SER A 69 6.90 -9.88 -15.97
C SER A 69 7.26 -11.34 -15.65
N SER A 70 6.32 -12.25 -15.91
CA SER A 70 6.51 -13.71 -15.74
C SER A 70 6.82 -14.20 -14.32
N THR A 71 6.52 -13.41 -13.28
CA THR A 71 6.67 -13.80 -11.87
C THR A 71 5.52 -14.64 -11.31
N GLY A 72 4.43 -14.87 -12.06
CA GLY A 72 3.28 -15.67 -11.61
C GLY A 72 2.09 -14.87 -11.05
N LYS A 73 2.13 -13.53 -11.11
CA LYS A 73 1.05 -12.64 -10.61
C LYS A 73 -0.34 -13.01 -11.14
N THR A 74 -0.49 -13.13 -12.45
CA THR A 74 -1.75 -13.52 -13.09
C THR A 74 -2.20 -14.91 -12.63
N THR A 75 -1.27 -15.84 -12.36
CA THR A 75 -1.61 -17.17 -11.82
C THR A 75 -2.29 -17.05 -10.45
N ALA A 76 -1.80 -16.18 -9.57
CA ALA A 76 -2.47 -15.94 -8.28
C ALA A 76 -3.89 -15.38 -8.43
N LEU A 77 -4.10 -14.48 -9.41
CA LEU A 77 -5.45 -13.98 -9.74
C LEU A 77 -6.37 -15.08 -10.28
N VAL A 78 -5.84 -15.99 -11.12
CA VAL A 78 -6.60 -17.12 -11.67
C VAL A 78 -7.01 -18.06 -10.54
N VAL A 79 -6.07 -18.43 -9.67
CA VAL A 79 -6.30 -19.31 -8.52
C VAL A 79 -7.32 -18.68 -7.56
N GLY A 80 -7.14 -17.42 -7.17
CA GLY A 80 -8.10 -16.70 -6.31
C GLY A 80 -9.49 -16.59 -6.93
N GLY A 81 -9.56 -16.24 -8.23
CA GLY A 81 -10.82 -16.10 -8.96
C GLY A 81 -11.60 -17.42 -9.10
N SER A 82 -10.90 -18.56 -9.18
CA SER A 82 -11.52 -19.88 -9.31
C SER A 82 -12.47 -20.24 -8.16
N VAL A 83 -12.36 -19.59 -6.99
CA VAL A 83 -13.29 -19.77 -5.86
C VAL A 83 -14.72 -19.39 -6.24
N TRP A 84 -14.86 -18.26 -6.95
CA TRP A 84 -16.15 -17.63 -7.26
C TRP A 84 -16.67 -17.96 -8.65
N GLY A 85 -15.79 -18.23 -9.60
CA GLY A 85 -16.23 -18.62 -10.93
C GLY A 85 -15.12 -18.67 -11.97
N GLY A 86 -15.52 -18.60 -13.23
CA GLY A 86 -14.63 -18.79 -14.36
C GLY A 86 -15.36 -18.89 -15.69
N GLY A 87 -14.70 -19.52 -16.65
CA GLY A 87 -15.17 -19.64 -18.03
C GLY A 87 -14.68 -18.54 -18.97
N GLY A 88 -14.78 -18.79 -20.27
CA GLY A 88 -14.19 -17.93 -21.30
C GLY A 88 -12.65 -17.91 -21.27
N ILE A 89 -12.05 -17.03 -22.07
CA ILE A 89 -10.58 -17.00 -22.26
C ILE A 89 -9.83 -16.53 -21.00
N ARG A 90 -10.44 -15.66 -20.19
CA ARG A 90 -9.81 -15.03 -19.02
C ARG A 90 -10.28 -15.58 -17.68
N GLY A 91 -11.19 -16.55 -17.69
CA GLY A 91 -11.83 -17.04 -16.47
C GLY A 91 -12.55 -15.91 -15.74
N PHE A 92 -12.32 -15.81 -14.43
CA PHE A 92 -12.92 -14.80 -13.55
C PHE A 92 -12.25 -13.41 -13.63
N ILE A 93 -11.11 -13.31 -14.32
CA ILE A 93 -10.28 -12.10 -14.33
C ILE A 93 -10.86 -11.02 -15.26
N ARG A 94 -10.87 -9.79 -14.77
CA ARG A 94 -11.10 -8.57 -15.54
C ARG A 94 -9.79 -7.81 -15.77
N THR A 95 -9.79 -6.91 -16.75
CA THR A 95 -8.60 -6.10 -17.07
C THR A 95 -8.74 -4.70 -16.50
N TRP A 96 -7.62 -4.12 -16.10
CA TRP A 96 -7.52 -2.69 -15.80
C TRP A 96 -7.80 -1.79 -17.01
N ARG A 97 -7.69 -2.32 -18.24
CA ARG A 97 -8.00 -1.59 -19.48
C ARG A 97 -9.51 -1.37 -19.65
N ALA A 98 -10.06 -0.53 -18.79
CA ALA A 98 -11.45 -0.14 -18.74
C ALA A 98 -11.57 1.28 -18.19
N THR A 99 -12.73 1.92 -18.41
CA THR A 99 -13.04 3.21 -17.76
C THR A 99 -13.60 2.97 -16.36
N ALA A 100 -13.55 3.98 -15.49
CA ALA A 100 -14.13 3.98 -14.16
C ALA A 100 -15.61 3.61 -14.18
N ASN A 101 -16.37 4.07 -15.18
CA ASN A 101 -17.78 3.69 -15.35
C ASN A 101 -17.94 2.19 -15.70
N GLY A 102 -17.02 1.66 -16.51
CA GLY A 102 -16.98 0.23 -16.81
C GLY A 102 -16.70 -0.60 -15.57
N ILE A 103 -15.69 -0.20 -14.79
CA ILE A 103 -15.33 -0.85 -13.54
C ILE A 103 -16.42 -0.68 -12.47
N GLU A 104 -17.13 0.45 -12.41
CA GLU A 104 -18.27 0.67 -11.51
C GLU A 104 -19.35 -0.41 -11.70
N SER A 105 -19.68 -0.73 -12.95
CA SER A 105 -20.65 -1.78 -13.28
C SER A 105 -20.14 -3.17 -12.91
N VAL A 106 -18.83 -3.42 -13.10
CA VAL A 106 -18.19 -4.68 -12.70
C VAL A 106 -18.17 -4.80 -11.17
N ALA A 107 -17.86 -3.74 -10.44
CA ALA A 107 -17.81 -3.71 -8.99
C ALA A 107 -19.17 -4.04 -8.37
N ALA A 108 -20.26 -3.45 -8.88
CA ALA A 108 -21.61 -3.76 -8.43
C ALA A 108 -21.96 -5.26 -8.54
N ILE A 109 -21.43 -5.96 -9.55
CA ILE A 109 -21.64 -7.41 -9.75
C ILE A 109 -20.75 -8.27 -8.82
N HIS A 110 -19.71 -7.69 -8.23
CA HIS A 110 -18.78 -8.38 -7.31
C HIS A 110 -18.95 -7.99 -5.84
N CYS A 111 -20.09 -7.39 -5.47
CA CYS A 111 -20.39 -7.05 -4.07
C CYS A 111 -20.37 -8.31 -3.18
N ASP A 112 -19.65 -8.23 -2.07
CA ASP A 112 -19.33 -9.32 -1.14
C ASP A 112 -18.62 -10.53 -1.77
N ALA A 113 -18.07 -10.37 -2.99
CA ALA A 113 -17.26 -11.35 -3.69
C ALA A 113 -15.85 -10.80 -3.98
N LEU A 114 -14.97 -11.67 -4.50
CA LEU A 114 -13.66 -11.24 -4.97
C LEU A 114 -13.78 -10.47 -6.30
N LEU A 115 -12.95 -9.46 -6.53
CA LEU A 115 -12.72 -8.91 -7.87
C LEU A 115 -11.24 -9.09 -8.27
N CYS A 116 -10.98 -9.66 -9.44
CA CYS A 116 -9.61 -9.79 -9.96
C CYS A 116 -9.37 -8.82 -11.13
N LEU A 117 -8.38 -7.93 -11.00
CA LEU A 117 -7.98 -6.95 -12.00
C LEU A 117 -6.54 -7.15 -12.46
N ASP A 118 -6.35 -7.61 -13.69
CA ASP A 118 -5.03 -7.91 -14.24
C ASP A 118 -4.50 -6.75 -15.11
N GLU A 119 -3.19 -6.54 -15.02
CA GLU A 119 -2.38 -5.64 -15.84
C GLU A 119 -2.65 -4.13 -15.63
N LEU A 120 -2.34 -3.62 -14.43
CA LEU A 120 -2.42 -2.19 -14.09
C LEU A 120 -1.67 -1.27 -15.08
N GLY A 121 -0.62 -1.76 -15.74
CA GLY A 121 0.14 -0.98 -16.71
C GLY A 121 -0.67 -0.52 -17.93
N GLN A 122 -1.81 -1.16 -18.23
CA GLN A 122 -2.64 -0.87 -19.41
C GLN A 122 -3.63 0.28 -19.24
N VAL A 123 -3.77 0.85 -18.04
CA VAL A 123 -4.61 2.02 -17.77
C VAL A 123 -3.75 3.27 -17.62
N ASP A 124 -4.28 4.46 -17.89
CA ASP A 124 -3.55 5.70 -17.62
C ASP A 124 -3.53 6.03 -16.11
N ALA A 125 -2.58 6.87 -15.69
CA ALA A 125 -2.35 7.21 -14.30
C ALA A 125 -3.59 7.80 -13.59
N LYS A 126 -4.32 8.69 -14.26
CA LYS A 126 -5.51 9.35 -13.71
C LYS A 126 -6.65 8.36 -13.53
N GLU A 127 -6.92 7.54 -14.53
CA GLU A 127 -8.00 6.57 -14.48
C GLU A 127 -7.70 5.47 -13.44
N ALA A 128 -6.43 5.02 -13.34
CA ALA A 128 -5.98 4.07 -12.32
C ALA A 128 -6.29 4.57 -10.90
N GLY A 129 -5.91 5.81 -10.59
CA GLY A 129 -6.17 6.42 -9.28
C GLY A 129 -7.66 6.58 -8.97
N GLN A 130 -8.47 6.94 -9.98
CA GLN A 130 -9.92 7.05 -9.81
C GLN A 130 -10.59 5.70 -9.55
N ILE A 131 -10.23 4.68 -10.34
CA ILE A 131 -10.76 3.32 -10.19
C ILE A 131 -10.39 2.77 -8.80
N ALA A 132 -9.12 2.86 -8.42
CA ALA A 132 -8.62 2.41 -7.14
C ALA A 132 -9.39 3.02 -5.96
N TYR A 133 -9.58 4.34 -5.99
CA TYR A 133 -10.29 5.07 -4.95
C TYR A 133 -11.78 4.70 -4.88
N MET A 134 -12.43 4.60 -6.04
CA MET A 134 -13.83 4.23 -6.16
C MET A 134 -14.08 2.82 -5.61
N LEU A 135 -13.25 1.83 -6.00
CA LEU A 135 -13.35 0.46 -5.54
C LEU A 135 -13.23 0.38 -4.01
N ALA A 136 -12.23 1.05 -3.43
CA ALA A 136 -11.98 1.03 -2.00
C ALA A 136 -13.00 1.83 -1.18
N ASN A 137 -13.71 2.80 -1.77
CA ASN A 137 -14.79 3.51 -1.09
C ASN A 137 -16.12 2.76 -1.12
N GLY A 138 -16.30 1.83 -2.06
CA GLY A 138 -17.54 1.08 -2.14
C GLY A 138 -18.70 1.84 -2.78
N VAL A 139 -18.47 2.97 -3.45
CA VAL A 139 -19.54 3.82 -3.97
C VAL A 139 -19.21 4.34 -5.36
N GLY A 140 -20.18 4.22 -6.26
CA GLY A 140 -20.17 4.72 -7.62
C GLY A 140 -20.39 6.23 -7.72
N LYS A 141 -20.31 6.78 -8.94
CA LYS A 141 -20.45 8.22 -9.13
C LYS A 141 -21.92 8.62 -9.13
N ALA A 142 -22.30 9.59 -8.29
CA ALA A 142 -23.63 10.16 -8.32
C ALA A 142 -23.94 10.81 -9.70
N ARG A 143 -25.14 10.55 -10.23
CA ARG A 143 -25.60 11.09 -11.52
C ARG A 143 -27.04 11.57 -11.42
N ALA A 144 -27.44 12.54 -12.23
CA ALA A 144 -28.84 12.87 -12.41
C ALA A 144 -29.52 11.82 -13.32
N ASN A 145 -30.79 11.53 -13.06
CA ASN A 145 -31.65 10.77 -13.97
C ASN A 145 -32.15 11.67 -15.11
N ARG A 146 -32.89 11.10 -16.07
CA ARG A 146 -33.46 11.85 -17.22
C ARG A 146 -34.45 12.95 -16.83
N HIS A 147 -34.92 12.96 -15.59
CA HIS A 147 -35.83 13.94 -15.02
C HIS A 147 -35.11 15.00 -14.16
N GLY A 148 -33.77 14.97 -14.11
CA GLY A 148 -32.95 15.92 -13.34
C GLY A 148 -32.83 15.59 -11.85
N GLU A 149 -33.43 14.50 -11.37
CA GLU A 149 -33.34 14.08 -9.97
C GLU A 149 -32.07 13.27 -9.74
N ALA A 150 -31.52 13.33 -8.52
CA ALA A 150 -30.35 12.53 -8.17
C ALA A 150 -30.68 11.02 -8.22
N ARG A 151 -29.99 10.26 -9.06
CA ARG A 151 -30.02 8.81 -9.05
C ARG A 151 -29.12 8.32 -7.91
N PRO A 152 -29.61 7.41 -7.03
CA PRO A 152 -28.77 6.78 -6.02
C PRO A 152 -27.54 6.13 -6.69
N PRO A 153 -26.32 6.39 -6.18
CA PRO A 153 -25.13 5.74 -6.70
C PRO A 153 -25.19 4.23 -6.41
N ALA A 154 -24.50 3.44 -7.21
CA ALA A 154 -24.29 2.03 -6.87
C ALA A 154 -23.38 1.93 -5.63
N GLU A 155 -23.66 0.97 -4.76
CA GLU A 155 -22.87 0.70 -3.56
C GLU A 155 -22.39 -0.75 -3.57
N TRP A 156 -21.19 -1.00 -3.06
CA TRP A 156 -20.58 -2.32 -2.98
C TRP A 156 -19.60 -2.44 -1.83
N ARG A 157 -19.36 -3.69 -1.43
CA ARG A 157 -18.29 -4.11 -0.52
C ARG A 157 -17.41 -5.10 -1.26
N ILE A 158 -16.13 -4.83 -1.45
CA ILE A 158 -15.28 -5.70 -2.29
C ILE A 158 -13.89 -5.79 -1.68
N LEU A 159 -13.37 -7.03 -1.65
CA LEU A 159 -11.94 -7.28 -1.64
C LEU A 159 -11.49 -7.61 -3.06
N PHE A 160 -10.48 -6.90 -3.54
CA PHE A 160 -9.95 -7.14 -4.88
C PHE A 160 -8.48 -7.52 -4.87
N LEU A 161 -8.12 -8.35 -5.85
CA LEU A 161 -6.74 -8.67 -6.17
C LEU A 161 -6.37 -7.99 -7.47
N SER A 162 -5.18 -7.41 -7.51
CA SER A 162 -4.63 -6.74 -8.67
C SER A 162 -3.23 -7.25 -8.99
N SER A 163 -2.82 -7.11 -10.25
CA SER A 163 -1.44 -7.37 -10.69
C SER A 163 -0.86 -6.20 -11.50
N GLY A 164 0.47 -6.05 -11.46
CA GLY A 164 1.19 -5.08 -12.28
C GLY A 164 2.70 -5.15 -12.09
N GLU A 165 3.43 -4.46 -12.96
CA GLU A 165 4.89 -4.31 -12.83
C GLU A 165 5.28 -3.18 -11.86
N MET A 166 4.44 -2.16 -11.78
CA MET A 166 4.61 -0.97 -10.95
C MET A 166 3.54 -0.89 -9.87
N SER A 167 3.83 -0.22 -8.75
CA SER A 167 2.81 0.04 -7.74
C SER A 167 1.76 1.03 -8.27
N LEU A 168 0.61 1.12 -7.61
CA LEU A 168 -0.34 2.19 -7.92
C LEU A 168 0.27 3.58 -7.69
N ALA A 169 1.12 3.73 -6.66
CA ALA A 169 1.81 4.97 -6.37
C ALA A 169 2.76 5.38 -7.51
N ASP A 170 3.57 4.43 -7.99
CA ASP A 170 4.46 4.62 -9.15
C ASP A 170 3.65 4.96 -10.40
N LYS A 171 2.51 4.29 -10.61
CA LYS A 171 1.64 4.52 -11.75
C LYS A 171 1.07 5.94 -11.76
N ILE A 172 0.60 6.43 -10.62
CA ILE A 172 0.06 7.79 -10.50
C ILE A 172 1.18 8.83 -10.67
N ALA A 173 2.40 8.53 -10.22
CA ALA A 173 3.54 9.41 -10.36
C ALA A 173 4.00 9.63 -11.82
N GLU A 174 3.59 8.77 -12.77
CA GLU A 174 3.88 8.94 -14.21
C GLU A 174 3.34 10.26 -14.78
N GLU A 175 2.27 10.84 -14.19
CA GLU A 175 1.66 12.10 -14.64
C GLU A 175 2.49 13.36 -14.34
N GLY A 176 3.64 13.23 -13.69
CA GLY A 176 4.59 14.32 -13.43
C GLY A 176 4.53 14.89 -12.00
N ARG A 177 5.48 15.80 -11.69
CA ARG A 177 5.88 16.26 -10.34
C ARG A 177 4.82 17.03 -9.49
N GLY A 178 3.52 16.93 -9.81
CA GLY A 178 2.47 17.70 -9.14
C GLY A 178 1.32 16.88 -8.53
N ARG A 179 1.12 15.61 -8.92
CA ARG A 179 0.09 14.74 -8.36
C ARG A 179 0.74 13.66 -7.51
N ARG A 180 0.89 13.96 -6.23
CA ARG A 180 1.22 12.95 -5.22
C ARG A 180 -0.05 12.19 -4.85
N VAL A 181 0.07 10.88 -4.67
CA VAL A 181 -0.99 10.07 -4.07
C VAL A 181 -1.20 10.59 -2.66
N ALA A 182 -2.43 10.98 -2.32
CA ALA A 182 -2.74 11.32 -0.94
C ALA A 182 -2.49 10.07 -0.09
N ALA A 183 -1.78 10.18 1.04
CA ALA A 183 -1.38 9.03 1.86
C ALA A 183 -2.55 8.13 2.28
N GLY A 184 -3.80 8.64 2.32
CA GLY A 184 -5.00 7.84 2.54
C GLY A 184 -5.43 6.90 1.39
N GLN A 185 -4.89 7.09 0.18
CA GLN A 185 -5.11 6.21 -0.98
C GLN A 185 -4.11 5.05 -1.02
N GLU A 186 -2.87 5.23 -0.55
CA GLU A 186 -1.85 4.15 -0.50
C GLU A 186 -2.22 3.02 0.48
N VAL A 187 -2.98 3.31 1.54
CA VAL A 187 -3.36 2.29 2.55
C VAL A 187 -4.51 1.39 2.06
N ARG A 188 -5.19 1.76 0.96
CA ARG A 188 -6.39 1.07 0.48
C ARG A 188 -6.06 -0.06 -0.50
N ILE A 189 -4.96 0.05 -1.22
CA ILE A 189 -4.39 -1.00 -2.05
C ILE A 189 -3.01 -1.34 -1.50
N VAL A 190 -2.90 -2.55 -0.97
CA VAL A 190 -1.67 -3.03 -0.34
C VAL A 190 -0.76 -3.60 -1.42
N ASP A 191 0.34 -2.91 -1.72
CA ASP A 191 1.33 -3.36 -2.71
C ASP A 191 2.23 -4.47 -2.13
N ILE A 192 1.97 -5.73 -2.51
CA ILE A 192 2.75 -6.89 -2.08
C ILE A 192 3.78 -7.24 -3.16
N PRO A 193 5.06 -7.40 -2.80
CA PRO A 193 6.05 -7.99 -3.70
C PRO A 193 5.59 -9.37 -4.17
N ALA A 194 5.41 -9.50 -5.49
CA ALA A 194 4.97 -10.73 -6.12
C ALA A 194 5.98 -11.85 -5.91
N ASP A 195 7.28 -11.55 -5.99
CA ASP A 195 8.35 -12.52 -5.70
C ASP A 195 8.33 -12.89 -4.21
N ALA A 196 8.27 -14.18 -3.94
CA ALA A 196 8.26 -14.74 -2.60
C ALA A 196 9.68 -14.92 -2.01
N GLY A 197 10.73 -14.58 -2.77
CA GLY A 197 12.13 -14.63 -2.34
C GLY A 197 12.74 -16.04 -2.39
N ALA A 198 12.08 -16.99 -3.05
CA ALA A 198 12.52 -18.39 -3.12
C ALA A 198 13.14 -18.79 -4.48
N GLY A 199 13.36 -17.82 -5.38
CA GLY A 199 13.94 -18.08 -6.71
C GLY A 199 12.96 -18.68 -7.72
N HIS A 200 11.67 -18.73 -7.40
CA HIS A 200 10.61 -19.26 -8.27
C HIS A 200 9.49 -18.24 -8.52
N GLY A 201 9.80 -16.94 -8.42
CA GLY A 201 8.83 -15.87 -8.53
C GLY A 201 7.83 -15.93 -7.38
N LEU A 202 6.54 -16.01 -7.71
CA LEU A 202 5.44 -16.03 -6.73
C LEU A 202 5.38 -17.27 -5.85
N PHE A 203 6.11 -18.33 -6.21
CA PHE A 203 6.06 -19.60 -5.51
C PHE A 203 7.25 -19.77 -4.56
N GLU A 204 6.99 -20.29 -3.37
CA GLU A 204 8.00 -20.79 -2.44
C GLU A 204 8.31 -22.27 -2.63
N THR A 205 7.29 -23.05 -3.03
CA THR A 205 7.42 -24.47 -3.29
C THR A 205 6.70 -24.85 -4.58
N LEU A 206 7.35 -25.69 -5.37
CA LEU A 206 6.83 -26.18 -6.64
C LEU A 206 6.09 -27.51 -6.49
N HIS A 207 5.95 -28.08 -5.29
CA HIS A 207 5.22 -29.34 -5.04
C HIS A 207 5.57 -30.49 -6.02
N GLY A 208 6.84 -30.61 -6.38
CA GLY A 208 7.33 -31.66 -7.30
C GLY A 208 7.21 -31.34 -8.79
N PHE A 209 6.67 -30.18 -9.18
CA PHE A 209 6.72 -29.72 -10.57
C PHE A 209 8.14 -29.34 -11.00
N PRO A 210 8.52 -29.58 -12.27
CA PRO A 210 9.90 -29.41 -12.74
C PRO A 210 10.33 -27.94 -12.88
N SER A 211 9.40 -26.99 -12.91
CA SER A 211 9.67 -25.56 -13.00
C SER A 211 8.49 -24.72 -12.53
N ALA A 212 8.77 -23.45 -12.20
CA ALA A 212 7.74 -22.46 -11.87
C ALA A 212 6.73 -22.26 -13.03
N ASP A 213 7.19 -22.32 -14.28
CA ASP A 213 6.31 -22.27 -15.46
C ASP A 213 5.38 -23.49 -15.53
N ALA A 214 5.91 -24.70 -15.34
CA ALA A 214 5.11 -25.93 -15.36
C ALA A 214 4.05 -25.91 -14.24
N PHE A 215 4.43 -25.45 -13.05
CA PHE A 215 3.51 -25.29 -11.93
C PHE A 215 2.43 -24.24 -12.22
N ALA A 216 2.81 -23.07 -12.74
CA ALA A 216 1.87 -22.03 -13.11
C ALA A 216 0.88 -22.47 -14.20
N ARG A 217 1.35 -23.22 -15.21
CA ARG A 217 0.48 -23.80 -16.24
C ARG A 217 -0.50 -24.81 -15.66
N HIS A 218 -0.04 -25.70 -14.77
CA HIS A 218 -0.92 -26.64 -14.08
C HIS A 218 -2.03 -25.91 -13.32
N LEU A 219 -1.67 -24.92 -12.49
CA LEU A 219 -2.65 -24.15 -11.72
C LEU A 219 -3.67 -23.44 -12.61
N LYS A 220 -3.23 -22.85 -13.74
CA LYS A 220 -4.13 -22.20 -14.70
C LYS A 220 -5.08 -23.19 -15.39
N MET A 221 -4.59 -24.36 -15.79
CA MET A 221 -5.42 -25.40 -16.41
C MET A 221 -6.43 -25.95 -15.39
N ALA A 222 -5.97 -26.34 -14.20
CA ALA A 222 -6.83 -26.86 -13.14
C ALA A 222 -7.90 -25.84 -12.71
N SER A 223 -7.55 -24.56 -12.60
CA SER A 223 -8.51 -23.48 -12.31
C SER A 223 -9.47 -23.19 -13.48
N GLY A 224 -9.14 -23.63 -14.70
CA GLY A 224 -10.01 -23.58 -15.87
C GLY A 224 -10.94 -24.79 -16.01
N GLU A 225 -10.64 -25.89 -15.33
CA GLU A 225 -11.45 -27.12 -15.29
C GLU A 225 -12.34 -27.17 -14.05
N HIS A 226 -11.84 -26.66 -12.93
CA HIS A 226 -12.48 -26.66 -11.62
C HIS A 226 -12.60 -25.22 -11.11
N TYR A 227 -13.82 -24.67 -11.07
CA TYR A 227 -14.07 -23.32 -10.59
C TYR A 227 -15.53 -23.09 -10.17
N GLY A 228 -15.78 -22.04 -9.38
CA GLY A 228 -17.10 -21.60 -8.93
C GLY A 228 -17.67 -22.36 -7.72
N LEU A 229 -17.16 -23.56 -7.46
CA LEU A 229 -17.75 -24.50 -6.50
C LEU A 229 -17.42 -24.20 -5.03
N ALA A 230 -16.24 -23.61 -4.77
CA ALA A 230 -15.77 -23.37 -3.41
C ALA A 230 -16.55 -22.25 -2.71
N SER A 231 -16.96 -21.21 -3.46
CA SER A 231 -17.80 -20.12 -2.91
C SER A 231 -19.15 -20.64 -2.43
N GLY A 232 -19.84 -21.48 -3.22
CA GLY A 232 -21.12 -22.08 -2.84
C GLY A 232 -21.01 -22.89 -1.55
N ALA A 233 -20.04 -23.81 -1.48
CA ALA A 233 -19.81 -24.64 -0.30
C ALA A 233 -19.47 -23.81 0.96
N PHE A 234 -18.70 -22.73 0.79
CA PHE A 234 -18.37 -21.81 1.89
C PHE A 234 -19.60 -21.05 2.36
N LEU A 235 -20.36 -20.44 1.45
CA LEU A 235 -21.54 -19.64 1.76
C LEU A 235 -22.64 -20.48 2.43
N GLU A 236 -22.87 -21.71 1.97
CA GLU A 236 -23.84 -22.65 2.58
C GLU A 236 -23.56 -22.91 4.07
N LEU A 237 -22.29 -22.94 4.47
CA LEU A 237 -21.89 -23.12 5.86
C LEU A 237 -21.87 -21.79 6.63
N LEU A 238 -21.42 -20.73 5.97
CA LEU A 238 -21.38 -19.38 6.53
C LEU A 238 -22.77 -18.91 6.99
N VAL A 239 -23.81 -19.11 6.17
CA VAL A 239 -25.15 -18.59 6.50
C VAL A 239 -25.90 -19.40 7.56
N LYS A 240 -25.37 -20.54 8.03
CA LYS A 240 -26.02 -21.37 9.06
C LYS A 240 -26.11 -20.67 10.42
N ASP A 241 -25.10 -19.87 10.76
CA ASP A 241 -25.04 -19.11 12.01
C ASP A 241 -24.43 -17.72 11.75
N PHE A 242 -25.13 -16.95 10.92
CA PHE A 242 -24.61 -15.69 10.38
C PHE A 242 -24.30 -14.64 11.47
N ASP A 243 -25.10 -14.61 12.53
CA ASP A 243 -24.94 -13.66 13.64
C ASP A 243 -23.69 -13.96 14.48
N ALA A 244 -23.30 -15.24 14.62
CA ALA A 244 -22.12 -15.65 15.38
C ALA A 244 -20.79 -15.49 14.60
N ILE A 245 -20.85 -15.22 13.30
CA ILE A 245 -19.64 -15.08 12.47
C ILE A 245 -18.87 -13.82 12.82
N ALA A 246 -19.55 -12.69 13.01
CA ALA A 246 -18.86 -11.42 13.21
C ALA A 246 -17.93 -11.46 14.43
N PRO A 247 -18.35 -11.92 15.63
CA PRO A 247 -17.45 -12.10 16.77
C PRO A 247 -16.30 -13.05 16.49
N THR A 248 -16.55 -14.17 15.80
CA THR A 248 -15.53 -15.18 15.47
C THR A 248 -14.44 -14.60 14.56
N VAL A 249 -14.85 -13.92 13.48
CA VAL A 249 -13.93 -13.28 12.52
C VAL A 249 -13.15 -12.15 13.18
N MET A 250 -13.82 -11.34 14.01
CA MET A 250 -13.15 -10.27 14.77
C MET A 250 -12.10 -10.85 15.73
N GLY A 251 -12.38 -11.99 16.37
CA GLY A 251 -11.42 -12.71 17.19
C GLY A 251 -10.15 -13.09 16.43
N PHE A 252 -10.28 -13.75 15.26
CA PHE A 252 -9.12 -14.08 14.41
C PHE A 252 -8.35 -12.84 13.95
N ARG A 253 -9.05 -11.77 13.59
CA ARG A 253 -8.42 -10.51 13.17
C ARG A 253 -7.62 -9.89 14.32
N ASP A 254 -8.19 -9.86 15.51
CA ASP A 254 -7.58 -9.21 16.68
C ASP A 254 -6.38 -10.03 17.19
N GLU A 255 -6.44 -11.36 17.12
CA GLU A 255 -5.30 -12.24 17.36
C GLU A 255 -4.17 -11.99 16.35
N PHE A 256 -4.50 -11.94 15.05
CA PHE A 256 -3.52 -11.60 14.00
C PHE A 256 -2.84 -10.25 14.26
N LEU A 257 -3.63 -9.24 14.65
CA LEU A 257 -3.12 -7.91 14.99
C LEU A 257 -2.18 -7.95 16.19
N ALA A 258 -2.54 -8.68 17.25
CA ALA A 258 -1.74 -8.79 18.46
C ALA A 258 -0.39 -9.46 18.21
N GLU A 259 -0.35 -10.45 17.32
CA GLU A 259 0.88 -11.20 17.00
C GLU A 259 1.77 -10.50 15.97
N ASN A 260 1.18 -9.84 14.97
CA ASN A 260 1.91 -9.40 13.79
C ASN A 260 2.10 -7.88 13.71
N CYS A 261 1.21 -7.08 14.31
CA CYS A 261 1.31 -5.62 14.23
C CYS A 261 2.40 -5.11 15.21
N PRO A 262 3.46 -4.44 14.72
CA PRO A 262 4.51 -3.95 15.61
C PRO A 262 3.99 -2.92 16.63
N LYS A 263 4.52 -2.96 17.85
CA LYS A 263 4.21 -1.94 18.87
C LYS A 263 4.61 -0.55 18.38
N GLY A 264 3.72 0.43 18.50
CA GLY A 264 3.96 1.80 18.03
C GLY A 264 3.79 1.99 16.52
N ALA A 265 3.30 0.98 15.81
CA ALA A 265 2.89 1.09 14.41
C ALA A 265 1.90 2.25 14.21
N ASP A 266 2.09 3.03 13.15
CA ASP A 266 1.17 4.10 12.83
C ASP A 266 -0.22 3.56 12.41
N GLY A 267 -1.19 4.47 12.31
CA GLY A 267 -2.56 4.12 11.94
C GLY A 267 -2.68 3.48 10.55
N GLN A 268 -1.73 3.72 9.64
CA GLN A 268 -1.73 3.09 8.33
C GLN A 268 -1.29 1.63 8.42
N VAL A 269 -0.20 1.35 9.15
CA VAL A 269 0.28 -0.02 9.40
C VAL A 269 -0.82 -0.83 10.09
N SER A 270 -1.44 -0.26 11.12
CA SER A 270 -2.53 -0.92 11.87
C SER A 270 -3.72 -1.26 10.97
N ARG A 271 -4.11 -0.36 10.05
CA ARG A 271 -5.20 -0.61 9.09
C ARG A 271 -4.86 -1.71 8.08
N VAL A 272 -3.62 -1.75 7.59
CA VAL A 272 -3.18 -2.80 6.66
C VAL A 272 -3.11 -4.14 7.37
N ALA A 273 -2.56 -4.18 8.58
CA ALA A 273 -2.51 -5.38 9.41
C ALA A 273 -3.93 -5.93 9.68
N ALA A 274 -4.90 -5.06 9.96
CA ALA A 274 -6.30 -5.46 10.16
C ALA A 274 -6.91 -6.09 8.90
N ARG A 275 -6.55 -5.60 7.70
CA ARG A 275 -6.99 -6.21 6.43
C ARG A 275 -6.35 -7.59 6.22
N PHE A 276 -5.07 -7.76 6.51
CA PHE A 276 -4.43 -9.07 6.48
C PHE A 276 -5.05 -10.03 7.50
N GLY A 277 -5.41 -9.55 8.69
CA GLY A 277 -6.12 -10.33 9.70
C GLY A 277 -7.50 -10.78 9.24
N LEU A 278 -8.26 -9.91 8.55
CA LEU A 278 -9.54 -10.31 7.94
C LEU A 278 -9.37 -11.37 6.85
N VAL A 279 -8.32 -11.24 6.03
CA VAL A 279 -7.99 -12.25 5.00
C VAL A 279 -7.59 -13.57 5.63
N ALA A 280 -6.74 -13.55 6.66
CA ALA A 280 -6.38 -14.73 7.42
C ALA A 280 -7.64 -15.43 7.96
N ALA A 281 -8.54 -14.67 8.59
CA ALA A 281 -9.81 -15.19 9.09
C ALA A 281 -10.67 -15.85 7.99
N GLY A 282 -10.75 -15.25 6.80
CA GLY A 282 -11.44 -15.85 5.66
C GLY A 282 -10.88 -17.22 5.25
N GLY A 283 -9.55 -17.34 5.20
CA GLY A 283 -8.90 -18.63 4.94
C GLY A 283 -9.10 -19.64 6.07
N GLU A 284 -8.92 -19.23 7.34
CA GLU A 284 -9.10 -20.12 8.50
C GLU A 284 -10.55 -20.61 8.64
N MET A 285 -11.54 -19.76 8.35
CA MET A 285 -12.94 -20.19 8.30
C MET A 285 -13.19 -21.20 7.18
N ALA A 286 -12.68 -20.95 5.98
CA ALA A 286 -12.82 -21.89 4.87
C ALA A 286 -12.12 -23.24 5.15
N THR A 287 -11.01 -23.23 5.90
CA THR A 287 -10.36 -24.43 6.43
C THR A 287 -11.23 -25.13 7.47
N ALA A 288 -11.77 -24.41 8.46
CA ALA A 288 -12.64 -24.97 9.49
C ALA A 288 -13.93 -25.60 8.91
N PHE A 289 -14.42 -25.03 7.81
CA PHE A 289 -15.57 -25.53 7.05
C PHE A 289 -15.24 -26.71 6.11
N GLY A 290 -13.97 -27.11 6.01
CA GLY A 290 -13.53 -28.20 5.13
C GLY A 290 -13.56 -27.85 3.64
N VAL A 291 -13.70 -26.56 3.29
CA VAL A 291 -13.65 -26.07 1.91
C VAL A 291 -12.20 -25.98 1.43
N LEU A 292 -11.30 -25.51 2.28
CA LEU A 292 -9.85 -25.54 2.03
C LEU A 292 -9.23 -26.78 2.67
N PRO A 293 -8.43 -27.57 1.94
CA PRO A 293 -7.78 -28.78 2.44
C PRO A 293 -6.50 -28.47 3.24
N TRP A 294 -6.50 -27.35 3.99
CA TRP A 294 -5.33 -26.85 4.70
C TRP A 294 -5.34 -27.27 6.16
N GLN A 295 -4.18 -27.20 6.80
CA GLN A 295 -4.11 -27.31 8.27
C GLN A 295 -4.43 -25.95 8.90
N PRO A 296 -5.02 -25.93 10.10
CA PRO A 296 -5.22 -24.69 10.85
C PRO A 296 -3.93 -23.85 10.95
N GLY A 297 -4.07 -22.54 10.77
CA GLY A 297 -2.99 -21.56 10.78
C GLY A 297 -2.25 -21.39 9.45
N GLU A 298 -2.58 -22.14 8.39
CA GLU A 298 -1.94 -21.95 7.08
C GLU A 298 -2.28 -20.58 6.47
N ALA A 299 -3.54 -20.14 6.57
CA ALA A 299 -3.95 -18.84 6.07
C ALA A 299 -3.32 -17.71 6.88
N THR A 300 -3.30 -17.86 8.21
CA THR A 300 -2.65 -16.91 9.14
C THR A 300 -1.16 -16.76 8.84
N ARG A 301 -0.41 -17.86 8.69
CA ARG A 301 1.03 -17.81 8.35
C ARG A 301 1.28 -17.15 7.00
N ALA A 302 0.48 -17.46 5.99
CA ALA A 302 0.60 -16.87 4.66
C ALA A 302 0.34 -15.35 4.68
N ALA A 303 -0.73 -14.92 5.38
CA ALA A 303 -1.06 -13.51 5.55
C ALA A 303 0.04 -12.76 6.31
N ALA A 304 0.59 -13.35 7.38
CA ALA A 304 1.70 -12.79 8.15
C ALA A 304 2.96 -12.61 7.30
N LYS A 305 3.33 -13.60 6.47
CA LYS A 305 4.48 -13.51 5.58
C LYS A 305 4.30 -12.44 4.49
N CYS A 306 3.10 -12.31 3.95
CA CYS A 306 2.77 -11.24 2.99
C CYS A 306 2.77 -9.85 3.65
N PHE A 307 2.25 -9.74 4.88
CA PHE A 307 2.29 -8.51 5.66
C PHE A 307 3.72 -8.07 5.99
N ALA A 308 4.58 -9.00 6.42
CA ALA A 308 5.98 -8.72 6.67
C ALA A 308 6.73 -8.24 5.41
N ALA A 309 6.48 -8.88 4.26
CA ALA A 309 7.07 -8.45 2.99
C ALA A 309 6.60 -7.06 2.55
N TRP A 310 5.32 -6.72 2.79
CA TRP A 310 4.80 -5.38 2.57
C TRP A 310 5.45 -4.36 3.52
N LEU A 311 5.58 -4.69 4.81
CA LEU A 311 6.17 -3.80 5.82
C LEU A 311 7.65 -3.50 5.53
N ASP A 312 8.39 -4.50 5.07
CA ASP A 312 9.79 -4.37 4.64
C ASP A 312 9.92 -3.44 3.42
N THR A 313 9.07 -3.63 2.41
CA THR A 313 9.03 -2.75 1.21
C THR A 313 8.61 -1.32 1.56
N ARG A 314 7.67 -1.19 2.49
CA ARG A 314 7.29 0.10 3.06
C ARG A 314 8.46 0.72 3.83
N GLY A 315 9.47 -0.05 4.26
CA GLY A 315 10.65 0.40 5.01
C GLY A 315 10.34 0.75 6.46
N GLY A 316 9.54 -0.10 7.09
CA GLY A 316 9.34 -0.16 8.54
C GLY A 316 8.00 0.39 9.04
N ILE A 317 7.96 0.65 10.35
CA ILE A 317 6.79 1.14 11.08
C ILE A 317 6.53 2.64 10.89
N GLU A 318 7.50 3.36 10.33
CA GLU A 318 7.43 4.81 10.14
C GLU A 318 6.51 5.19 8.97
N SER A 319 5.89 6.36 9.06
CA SER A 319 5.12 6.91 7.96
C SER A 319 6.02 7.15 6.73
N SER A 320 5.54 6.74 5.55
CA SER A 320 6.24 7.00 4.28
C SER A 320 6.50 8.50 4.08
N GLU A 321 5.54 9.33 4.50
CA GLU A 321 5.61 10.79 4.42
C GLU A 321 6.75 11.36 5.28
N ASP A 322 7.00 10.77 6.45
CA ASP A 322 8.05 11.24 7.36
C ASP A 322 9.44 10.89 6.84
N ARG A 323 9.59 9.73 6.18
CA ARG A 323 10.85 9.37 5.51
C ARG A 323 11.07 10.21 4.25
N GLU A 324 10.02 10.45 3.45
CA GLU A 324 10.10 11.34 2.28
C GLU A 324 10.48 12.78 2.70
N ALA A 325 9.95 13.26 3.83
CA ALA A 325 10.30 14.56 4.39
C ALA A 325 11.81 14.68 4.68
N VAL A 326 12.41 13.68 5.33
CA VAL A 326 13.86 13.68 5.61
C VAL A 326 14.66 13.54 4.31
N ALA A 327 14.25 12.65 3.41
CA ALA A 327 14.92 12.43 2.13
C ALA A 327 14.91 13.69 1.24
N ALA A 328 13.81 14.45 1.24
CA ALA A 328 13.72 15.70 0.48
C ALA A 328 14.72 16.75 0.97
N VAL A 329 14.85 16.92 2.29
CA VAL A 329 15.82 17.85 2.89
C VAL A 329 17.26 17.39 2.63
N ARG A 330 17.55 16.09 2.82
CA ARG A 330 18.86 15.50 2.50
C ARG A 330 19.26 15.75 1.05
N ARG A 331 18.38 15.41 0.11
CA ARG A 331 18.60 15.61 -1.32
C ARG A 331 18.90 17.06 -1.66
N PHE A 332 18.16 18.00 -1.07
CA PHE A 332 18.42 19.42 -1.30
C PHE A 332 19.82 19.82 -0.81
N ILE A 333 20.23 19.36 0.36
CA ILE A 333 21.56 19.64 0.93
C ILE A 333 22.67 18.96 0.13
N GLU A 334 22.50 17.73 -0.34
CA GLU A 334 23.49 17.03 -1.19
C GLU A 334 23.73 17.77 -2.50
N MET A 335 22.67 18.28 -3.15
CA MET A 335 22.79 19.00 -4.41
C MET A 335 23.29 20.44 -4.25
N HIS A 336 23.00 21.09 -3.12
CA HIS A 336 23.15 22.55 -2.98
C HIS A 336 23.93 23.02 -1.77
N GLY A 337 24.36 22.11 -0.90
CA GLY A 337 24.93 22.39 0.42
C GLY A 337 26.19 23.26 0.39
N SER A 338 27.00 23.18 -0.68
CA SER A 338 28.21 24.00 -0.84
C SER A 338 28.00 25.23 -1.73
N SER A 339 26.93 25.27 -2.53
CA SER A 339 26.75 26.26 -3.60
C SER A 339 25.67 27.30 -3.34
N ARG A 340 24.65 26.97 -2.52
CA ARG A 340 23.52 27.87 -2.21
C ARG A 340 23.47 28.32 -0.75
N PHE A 341 24.43 27.86 0.06
CA PHE A 341 24.58 28.25 1.46
C PHE A 341 25.86 29.07 1.66
N GLU A 342 25.69 30.31 2.12
CA GLU A 342 26.81 31.19 2.39
C GLU A 342 27.60 30.71 3.61
N PRO A 343 28.92 30.49 3.48
CA PRO A 343 29.74 30.09 4.62
C PRO A 343 29.84 31.23 5.63
N MET A 344 29.63 30.91 6.92
CA MET A 344 29.77 31.85 8.02
C MET A 344 30.61 31.28 9.16
N GLY A 345 31.04 32.13 10.10
CA GLY A 345 31.89 31.74 11.22
C GLY A 345 33.25 31.23 10.73
N GLU A 346 33.66 30.05 11.19
CA GLU A 346 34.93 29.42 10.80
C GLU A 346 35.00 29.01 9.33
N LEU A 347 33.85 28.83 8.66
CA LEU A 347 33.83 28.47 7.25
C LEU A 347 34.00 29.70 6.33
N ALA A 348 33.82 30.92 6.87
CA ALA A 348 33.90 32.13 6.07
C ALA A 348 35.33 32.28 5.49
N PRO A 349 35.47 32.42 4.16
CA PRO A 349 36.79 32.50 3.53
C PRO A 349 37.51 33.77 3.97
N ARG A 350 38.79 33.62 4.28
CA ARG A 350 39.70 34.70 4.68
C ARG A 350 40.92 34.73 3.79
N ASP A 351 41.44 35.93 3.56
CA ASP A 351 42.71 36.11 2.87
C ASP A 351 43.90 35.69 3.76
N ASN A 352 45.10 35.74 3.20
CA ASN A 352 46.33 35.39 3.92
C ASN A 352 46.63 36.31 5.12
N PHE A 353 45.94 37.45 5.23
CA PHE A 353 46.06 38.43 6.31
C PHE A 353 44.88 38.36 7.30
N GLY A 354 43.96 37.39 7.13
CA GLY A 354 42.79 37.19 7.97
C GLY A 354 41.59 38.10 7.65
N GLY A 355 41.68 38.91 6.60
CA GLY A 355 40.61 39.77 6.08
C GLY A 355 39.50 38.96 5.38
N PRO A 356 38.24 39.44 5.41
CA PRO A 356 37.12 38.73 4.78
C PRO A 356 37.25 38.75 3.25
N ILE A 357 37.11 37.59 2.62
CA ILE A 357 36.99 37.51 1.16
C ILE A 357 35.51 37.60 0.78
N GLU A 358 35.17 38.54 -0.08
CA GLU A 358 33.82 38.67 -0.62
C GLU A 358 33.52 37.48 -1.55
N TYR A 359 32.51 36.68 -1.20
CA TYR A 359 32.14 35.47 -1.92
C TYR A 359 30.67 35.53 -2.34
N ARG A 360 30.40 35.42 -3.65
CA ARG A 360 29.05 35.53 -4.19
C ARG A 360 28.36 34.17 -4.23
N ILE A 361 27.21 34.08 -3.57
CA ILE A 361 26.34 32.89 -3.62
C ILE A 361 25.16 33.17 -4.55
N THR A 362 25.10 32.46 -5.67
CA THR A 362 23.97 32.53 -6.60
C THR A 362 22.76 31.80 -6.00
N ASN A 363 21.56 32.40 -6.09
CA ASN A 363 20.32 31.83 -5.57
C ASN A 363 20.44 31.37 -4.09
N ARG A 364 21.06 32.19 -3.23
CA ARG A 364 21.30 31.86 -1.81
C ARG A 364 19.99 31.52 -1.08
N VAL A 365 19.95 30.37 -0.40
CA VAL A 365 18.80 29.92 0.41
C VAL A 365 19.04 30.03 1.91
N GLY A 366 20.31 30.23 2.31
CA GLY A 366 20.69 30.19 3.70
C GLY A 366 22.19 30.33 3.91
N PHE A 367 22.62 29.90 5.09
CA PHE A 367 24.01 29.95 5.55
C PHE A 367 24.47 28.58 6.04
N ARG A 368 25.77 28.34 6.06
CA ARG A 368 26.36 27.13 6.66
C ARG A 368 27.51 27.49 7.58
N ARG A 369 27.63 26.76 8.68
CA ARG A 369 28.73 26.92 9.65
C ARG A 369 29.19 25.56 10.17
N ARG A 370 30.38 25.54 10.77
CA ARG A 370 30.83 24.38 11.52
C ARG A 370 30.05 24.29 12.83
N ALA A 371 29.55 23.10 13.17
CA ALA A 371 28.89 22.86 14.45
C ALA A 371 29.91 22.74 15.58
N ASP A 372 29.53 23.08 16.81
CA ASP A 372 30.40 23.00 18.00
C ASP A 372 30.92 21.57 18.24
N HIS A 373 30.12 20.56 17.89
CA HIS A 373 30.46 19.13 18.03
C HIS A 373 31.05 18.50 16.76
N GLY A 374 31.40 19.32 15.76
CA GLY A 374 31.88 18.88 14.45
C GLY A 374 30.77 18.68 13.41
N GLY A 375 31.17 18.67 12.14
CA GLY A 375 30.25 18.65 11.00
C GLY A 375 29.70 20.04 10.62
N ILE A 376 28.71 20.06 9.72
CA ILE A 376 28.18 21.30 9.11
C ILE A 376 26.71 21.49 9.47
N GLU A 377 26.37 22.62 10.08
CA GLU A 377 24.99 23.06 10.24
C GLU A 377 24.54 23.89 9.05
N TYR A 378 23.27 23.73 8.67
CA TYR A 378 22.64 24.51 7.60
C TYR A 378 21.51 25.36 8.17
N LEU A 379 21.63 26.68 8.02
CA LEU A 379 20.65 27.66 8.45
C LEU A 379 19.82 28.08 7.23
N VAL A 380 18.62 27.52 7.09
CA VAL A 380 17.71 27.79 5.96
C VAL A 380 16.76 28.94 6.31
N LEU A 381 16.65 29.92 5.41
CA LEU A 381 15.69 31.02 5.57
C LEU A 381 14.24 30.53 5.41
N PRO A 382 13.24 31.13 6.09
CA PRO A 382 11.88 30.57 6.15
C PRO A 382 11.16 30.47 4.81
N GLU A 383 11.32 31.47 3.94
CA GLU A 383 10.71 31.41 2.60
C GLU A 383 11.38 30.35 1.73
N ALA A 384 12.71 30.30 1.68
CA ALA A 384 13.43 29.26 0.93
C ALA A 384 13.14 27.84 1.46
N TRP A 385 12.95 27.69 2.77
CA TRP A 385 12.49 26.44 3.37
C TRP A 385 11.15 25.99 2.77
N LYS A 386 10.18 26.90 2.66
CA LYS A 386 8.84 26.61 2.14
C LYS A 386 8.83 26.44 0.62
N SER A 387 9.46 27.34 -0.13
CA SER A 387 9.33 27.45 -1.58
C SER A 387 10.35 26.62 -2.37
N GLU A 388 11.42 26.16 -1.73
CA GLU A 388 12.50 25.43 -2.41
C GLU A 388 12.86 24.10 -1.75
N VAL A 389 13.08 24.10 -0.43
CA VAL A 389 13.48 22.87 0.28
C VAL A 389 12.29 21.92 0.44
N CYS A 390 11.14 22.44 0.84
CA CYS A 390 9.92 21.67 1.08
C CYS A 390 8.95 21.72 -0.11
N THR A 391 9.42 21.95 -1.33
CA THR A 391 8.55 22.06 -2.50
C THR A 391 7.67 20.82 -2.66
N GLY A 392 6.35 21.04 -2.70
CA GLY A 392 5.33 19.99 -2.76
C GLY A 392 5.01 19.30 -1.43
N LEU A 393 5.70 19.63 -0.35
CA LEU A 393 5.51 19.08 1.00
C LEU A 393 4.95 20.14 1.96
N ASP A 394 4.31 19.71 3.05
CA ASP A 394 3.96 20.62 4.15
C ASP A 394 5.22 20.99 4.94
N ALA A 395 5.69 22.23 4.77
CA ALA A 395 6.91 22.73 5.38
C ALA A 395 6.90 22.71 6.92
N MET A 396 5.73 22.83 7.56
CA MET A 396 5.59 22.75 9.01
C MET A 396 5.72 21.31 9.48
N ARG A 397 5.08 20.37 8.76
CA ARG A 397 5.20 18.95 9.03
C ARG A 397 6.63 18.45 8.86
N VAL A 398 7.30 18.82 7.77
CA VAL A 398 8.72 18.47 7.53
C VAL A 398 9.57 18.92 8.72
N ALA A 399 9.41 20.17 9.16
CA ALA A 399 10.17 20.69 10.30
C ALA A 399 9.89 19.90 11.60
N LYS A 400 8.63 19.54 11.89
CA LYS A 400 8.29 18.71 13.06
C LYS A 400 8.90 17.32 12.99
N VAL A 401 8.90 16.69 11.81
CA VAL A 401 9.51 15.37 11.60
C VAL A 401 11.02 15.42 11.86
N LEU A 402 11.71 16.43 11.30
CA LEU A 402 13.14 16.60 11.55
C LEU A 402 13.44 16.90 13.01
N GLN A 403 12.60 17.69 13.70
CA GLN A 403 12.74 17.95 15.13
C GLN A 403 12.60 16.66 15.96
N ALA A 404 11.58 15.84 15.68
CA ALA A 404 11.36 14.58 16.37
C ALA A 404 12.54 13.60 16.21
N ARG A 405 13.27 13.69 15.10
CA ARG A 405 14.49 12.90 14.82
C ARG A 405 15.79 13.57 15.32
N GLY A 406 15.72 14.70 16.00
CA GLY A 406 16.90 15.46 16.44
C GLY A 406 17.73 16.07 15.30
N LEU A 407 17.15 16.19 14.10
CA LEU A 407 17.82 16.74 12.90
C LEU A 407 17.63 18.26 12.76
N ILE A 408 16.74 18.87 13.55
CA ILE A 408 16.66 20.32 13.73
C ILE A 408 17.19 20.70 15.11
N VAL A 409 18.08 21.69 15.14
CA VAL A 409 18.58 22.30 16.37
C VAL A 409 17.54 23.31 16.86
N ALA A 410 16.63 22.86 17.73
CA ALA A 410 15.61 23.71 18.32
C ALA A 410 16.21 24.80 19.23
N ASP A 411 15.45 25.87 19.50
CA ASP A 411 15.78 26.78 20.61
C ASP A 411 15.46 26.17 21.98
N SER A 412 15.89 26.84 23.06
CA SER A 412 15.62 26.41 24.44
C SER A 412 14.12 26.34 24.79
N SER A 413 13.24 26.90 23.95
CA SER A 413 11.79 26.83 24.08
C SER A 413 11.16 25.77 23.16
N GLY A 414 11.97 24.95 22.49
CA GLY A 414 11.51 23.88 21.60
C GLY A 414 10.93 24.38 20.28
N LYS A 415 11.18 25.63 19.88
CA LYS A 415 10.66 26.15 18.60
C LYS A 415 11.47 25.64 17.41
N LEU A 416 10.75 25.43 16.31
CA LEU A 416 11.28 24.93 15.03
C LEU A 416 12.22 25.92 14.33
N GLN A 417 12.09 27.22 14.63
CA GLN A 417 12.92 28.26 14.06
C GLN A 417 13.71 28.96 15.17
N LYS A 418 15.00 29.16 14.93
CA LYS A 418 15.92 29.84 15.83
C LYS A 418 16.18 31.27 15.36
N LEU A 419 16.22 32.22 16.29
CA LEU A 419 16.73 33.56 15.99
C LEU A 419 18.26 33.47 15.84
N GLN A 420 18.80 33.94 14.71
CA GLN A 420 20.23 33.91 14.42
C GLN A 420 20.68 35.25 13.85
N ARG A 421 21.86 35.70 14.25
CA ARG A 421 22.51 36.86 13.63
C ARG A 421 23.27 36.35 12.41
N LEU A 422 22.80 36.75 11.23
CA LEU A 422 23.32 36.29 9.94
C LEU A 422 24.10 37.42 9.24
N PRO A 423 25.17 37.11 8.49
CA PRO A 423 25.88 38.09 7.67
C PRO A 423 24.94 38.84 6.73
N GLY A 424 25.11 40.17 6.63
CA GLY A 424 24.30 41.02 5.76
C GLY A 424 22.92 41.42 6.31
N PHE A 425 22.53 40.96 7.51
CA PHE A 425 21.29 41.37 8.17
C PHE A 425 21.56 42.31 9.34
N SER A 426 20.83 43.43 9.41
CA SER A 426 20.94 44.41 10.50
C SER A 426 20.39 43.89 11.83
N ASN A 427 19.35 43.04 11.77
CA ASN A 427 18.70 42.43 12.92
C ASN A 427 18.79 40.90 12.85
N PRO A 428 18.77 40.19 14.00
CA PRO A 428 18.62 38.75 14.01
C PRO A 428 17.37 38.30 13.26
N VAL A 429 17.48 37.23 12.48
CA VAL A 429 16.38 36.67 11.69
C VAL A 429 16.09 35.24 12.11
N ARG A 430 14.86 34.79 11.90
CA ARG A 430 14.48 33.40 12.16
C ARG A 430 14.92 32.50 11.02
N CYS A 431 15.48 31.35 11.36
CA CYS A 431 15.86 30.32 10.39
C CYS A 431 15.60 28.92 10.95
N TYR A 432 15.43 27.96 10.04
CA TYR A 432 15.48 26.55 10.39
C TYR A 432 16.94 26.13 10.46
N VAL A 433 17.39 25.65 11.62
CA VAL A 433 18.78 25.20 11.82
C VAL A 433 18.80 23.69 11.73
N ILE A 434 19.31 23.18 10.62
CA ILE A 434 19.46 21.75 10.36
C ILE A 434 20.80 21.32 10.92
N GLY A 435 20.77 20.32 11.81
CA GLY A 435 21.94 19.81 12.50
C GLY A 435 22.89 19.02 11.60
N ALA A 436 24.14 18.90 12.03
CA ALA A 436 25.20 18.21 11.29
C ALA A 436 24.92 16.73 11.00
N GLY A 437 24.04 16.09 11.77
CA GLY A 437 23.60 14.71 11.55
C GLY A 437 22.71 14.51 10.34
N ILE A 438 22.25 15.55 9.64
CA ILE A 438 21.32 15.40 8.50
C ILE A 438 21.88 14.53 7.37
N LEU A 439 23.19 14.59 7.11
CA LEU A 439 23.88 13.76 6.10
C LEU A 439 24.53 12.50 6.68
N GLY A 440 24.46 12.30 8.00
CA GLY A 440 24.99 11.11 8.66
C GLY A 440 23.91 10.08 8.95
N ASP A 441 24.29 8.81 8.99
CA ASP A 441 23.42 7.70 9.42
C ASP A 441 23.48 7.44 10.93
N ALA A 442 24.15 8.31 11.71
CA ALA A 442 24.26 8.15 13.15
C ALA A 442 22.97 8.61 13.85
N ALA A 443 22.40 7.72 14.68
CA ALA A 443 21.31 8.05 15.58
C ALA A 443 21.65 9.29 16.45
N PRO A 444 20.67 10.14 16.79
CA PRO A 444 20.93 11.30 17.63
C PRO A 444 21.56 10.85 18.95
N ALA A 445 22.66 11.49 19.33
CA ALA A 445 23.24 11.33 20.65
C ALA A 445 22.16 11.67 21.70
N GLU A 446 21.98 10.79 22.68
CA GLU A 446 21.08 11.04 23.80
C GLU A 446 21.33 12.43 24.38
N PRO A 447 20.27 13.20 24.74
CA PRO A 447 20.45 14.47 25.40
C PRO A 447 21.24 14.21 26.69
N ALA A 448 22.41 14.84 26.81
CA ALA A 448 23.24 14.78 28.00
C ALA A 448 22.35 15.09 29.22
N GLY A 449 22.16 14.08 30.06
CA GLY A 449 21.45 14.22 31.31
C GLY A 449 22.07 15.37 32.10
N LEU A 450 21.20 16.25 32.58
CA LEU A 450 21.52 17.20 33.65
C LEU A 450 22.14 16.40 34.80
N LEU A 451 23.45 16.51 34.96
CA LEU A 451 24.12 16.27 36.22
C LEU A 451 23.75 17.43 37.13
N ASP A 452 22.92 17.14 38.12
CA ASP A 452 23.01 17.71 39.47
C ASP A 452 22.96 16.55 40.47
#